data_AF-X0I5E8-F1
#
_entry.id   AF-X0I5E8-F1
#
_cell.length_a   1.000
_cell.length_b   1.000
_cell.length_c   1.000
_cell.angle_alpha   90.00
_cell.angle_beta   90.00
_cell.angle_gamma   90.00
#
_symmetry.space_group_name_H-M   'P 1'
#
loop_
_entity.id
_entity.type
_entity.pdbx_description
1 polymer ?
#
loop_
_entity_poly.entity_id
_entity_poly.type
_entity_poly.pdbx_seq_one_letter_code
_entity_poly.pdbx_strand_id
1 'polypeptide(L)'
;MKELVQHCNGQVASNAPRWCSNNNLFNNPLPLLLSFAISLLRHNVTTDEATTTKAATTSEEATSSTEDADATPTIDPNYQPLVQQDPECLEPADGDHGAIDPGTQDDYAEDFSSQEPDGGWEAGADIQHSYKETSHGVVYEYKVNWAQDCITDGDTQDVRWPLGQAGDVTAYSLMRGAFEKCNNGGIGGSIQAGCLVYTFNGYDE
;
A
#
# COMPACT_ATOMS: atom_id res chain seq x y z
N MET A 1 11.60 -35.71 -5.74
CA MET A 1 12.04 -34.72 -4.74
C MET A 1 13.56 -34.72 -4.69
N LYS A 2 14.20 -33.71 -5.28
CA LYS A 2 15.63 -33.40 -5.10
C LYS A 2 15.68 -31.96 -4.62
N GLU A 3 16.12 -31.76 -3.39
CA GLU A 3 16.40 -30.42 -2.84
C GLU A 3 17.53 -29.78 -3.65
N LEU A 4 17.34 -28.54 -4.10
CA LEU A 4 18.43 -27.64 -4.44
C LEU A 4 18.76 -26.81 -3.18
N VAL A 5 19.78 -27.23 -2.45
CA VAL A 5 20.42 -26.40 -1.43
C VAL A 5 21.52 -25.59 -2.12
N GLN A 6 21.30 -24.29 -2.32
CA GLN A 6 22.24 -23.39 -2.98
C GLN A 6 22.91 -22.50 -1.92
N HIS A 7 24.20 -22.75 -1.65
CA HIS A 7 25.02 -21.99 -0.70
C HIS A 7 25.59 -20.72 -1.38
N CYS A 8 25.28 -19.50 -0.89
CA CYS A 8 26.02 -18.28 -1.26
C CYS A 8 27.38 -18.32 -0.51
N ASN A 9 28.48 -18.76 -1.15
CA ASN A 9 29.83 -18.73 -0.57
C ASN A 9 30.50 -17.38 -0.92
N GLY A 10 31.02 -16.69 0.10
CA GLY A 10 31.38 -15.26 0.06
C GLY A 10 32.29 -14.82 -1.08
N GLN A 11 31.69 -14.23 -2.13
CA GLN A 11 32.38 -13.47 -3.16
C GLN A 11 32.00 -11.99 -3.10
N VAL A 12 32.98 -11.15 -3.40
CA VAL A 12 32.93 -9.69 -3.31
C VAL A 12 31.95 -9.11 -4.36
N ALA A 13 31.27 -8.04 -3.98
CA ALA A 13 29.97 -7.56 -4.49
C ALA A 13 29.89 -7.01 -5.93
N SER A 14 30.66 -7.50 -6.91
CA SER A 14 30.58 -6.97 -8.28
C SER A 14 30.07 -7.95 -9.34
N ASN A 15 29.75 -9.21 -9.01
CA ASN A 15 29.29 -10.20 -10.01
C ASN A 15 28.43 -11.36 -9.45
N ALA A 16 27.50 -11.09 -8.54
CA ALA A 16 26.52 -12.08 -8.07
C ALA A 16 25.15 -11.92 -8.77
N PRO A 17 24.42 -13.01 -9.09
CA PRO A 17 23.04 -12.92 -9.57
C PRO A 17 22.12 -12.30 -8.50
N ARG A 18 21.13 -11.47 -8.91
CA ARG A 18 20.29 -10.59 -8.06
C ARG A 18 19.52 -11.27 -6.91
N TRP A 19 19.53 -12.60 -6.80
CA TRP A 19 18.82 -13.34 -5.74
C TRP A 19 19.55 -13.42 -4.38
N CYS A 20 20.84 -13.04 -4.25
CA CYS A 20 21.51 -12.95 -2.92
C CYS A 20 21.47 -11.53 -2.30
N SER A 21 20.64 -10.58 -2.77
CA SER A 21 20.62 -9.19 -2.26
C SER A 21 19.28 -8.81 -1.64
N ASN A 22 18.97 -9.39 -0.47
CA ASN A 22 18.08 -8.81 0.56
C ASN A 22 18.03 -9.77 1.78
N ASN A 23 19.03 -9.69 2.65
CA ASN A 23 18.93 -10.28 3.99
C ASN A 23 19.88 -9.54 4.94
N ASN A 24 19.49 -8.32 5.33
CA ASN A 24 20.08 -7.60 6.46
C ASN A 24 19.02 -7.41 7.55
N LEU A 25 18.53 -8.53 8.08
CA LEU A 25 17.62 -8.57 9.23
C LEU A 25 18.16 -9.44 10.37
N PHE A 26 19.45 -9.36 10.70
CA PHE A 26 19.93 -9.92 11.98
C PHE A 26 21.13 -9.12 12.48
N ASN A 27 20.88 -8.15 13.37
CA ASN A 27 21.78 -7.80 14.47
C ASN A 27 21.13 -6.80 15.44
N ASN A 28 20.45 -7.31 16.47
CA ASN A 28 20.36 -6.64 17.77
C ASN A 28 19.99 -7.66 18.87
N PRO A 29 20.87 -7.97 19.84
CA PRO A 29 20.52 -8.84 20.95
C PRO A 29 20.03 -8.04 22.17
N LEU A 30 18.84 -8.37 22.65
CA LEU A 30 18.37 -8.08 24.01
C LEU A 30 19.10 -8.99 25.02
N PRO A 31 19.42 -8.54 26.24
CA PRO A 31 19.74 -9.44 27.35
C PRO A 31 18.53 -9.61 28.29
N LEU A 32 18.19 -10.88 28.51
CA LEU A 32 17.35 -11.40 29.60
C LEU A 32 18.11 -11.33 30.93
N LEU A 33 17.51 -10.75 31.98
CA LEU A 33 17.77 -11.17 33.36
C LEU A 33 16.48 -11.14 34.19
N LEU A 34 16.05 -12.35 34.58
CA LEU A 34 15.07 -12.61 35.64
C LEU A 34 15.64 -12.19 37.01
N SER A 35 14.81 -11.57 37.85
CA SER A 35 14.88 -11.85 39.29
C SER A 35 13.55 -11.53 39.98
N PHE A 36 13.01 -12.54 40.66
CA PHE A 36 11.83 -12.46 41.53
C PHE A 36 12.20 -11.82 42.87
N ALA A 37 11.36 -10.91 43.39
CA ALA A 37 11.16 -10.75 44.83
C ALA A 37 9.80 -10.08 45.12
N ILE A 38 8.95 -10.81 45.85
CA ILE A 38 7.77 -10.31 46.55
C ILE A 38 8.25 -9.68 47.86
N SER A 39 7.85 -8.44 48.18
CA SER A 39 7.70 -8.04 49.59
C SER A 39 6.82 -6.79 49.79
N LEU A 40 6.05 -6.87 50.87
CA LEU A 40 4.96 -5.99 51.33
C LEU A 40 5.41 -4.61 51.83
N LEU A 41 4.46 -3.66 51.72
CA LEU A 41 4.14 -2.51 52.59
C LEU A 41 5.27 -1.82 53.39
N ARG A 42 5.32 -0.49 53.25
CA ARG A 42 5.10 0.46 54.36
C ARG A 42 4.84 1.87 53.82
N HIS A 43 3.65 2.38 54.12
CA HIS A 43 3.33 3.80 54.05
C HIS A 43 4.13 4.53 55.12
N ASN A 44 4.67 5.71 54.82
CA ASN A 44 4.96 6.71 55.85
C ASN A 44 4.68 8.11 55.32
N VAL A 45 3.78 8.74 56.07
CA VAL A 45 3.24 10.09 56.00
C VAL A 45 4.33 11.13 56.17
N THR A 46 4.24 12.25 55.44
CA THR A 46 4.72 13.55 55.90
C THR A 46 3.79 14.63 55.33
N THR A 47 3.00 15.20 56.23
CA THR A 47 2.29 16.49 56.20
C THR A 47 3.31 17.63 55.99
N ASP A 48 3.00 18.75 55.36
CA ASP A 48 2.10 19.78 55.88
C ASP A 48 1.61 20.79 54.82
N GLU A 49 0.34 21.20 55.02
CA GLU A 49 -0.28 22.54 54.89
C GLU A 49 -0.18 23.34 53.56
N ALA A 50 -1.20 24.04 53.06
CA ALA A 50 -2.58 24.30 53.45
C ALA A 50 -3.33 24.89 52.23
N THR A 51 -4.66 24.71 52.17
CA THR A 51 -5.70 25.73 51.83
C THR A 51 -6.95 25.11 51.18
N THR A 52 -8.01 25.02 52.00
CA THR A 52 -9.43 25.37 51.75
C THR A 52 -10.19 24.79 50.54
N THR A 53 -11.07 23.83 50.88
CA THR A 53 -12.53 23.77 50.59
C THR A 53 -13.02 23.96 49.15
N LYS A 54 -13.62 22.90 48.56
CA LYS A 54 -15.08 22.70 48.55
C LYS A 54 -15.43 21.39 47.82
N ALA A 55 -16.25 20.58 48.48
CA ALA A 55 -16.86 19.39 47.92
C ALA A 55 -17.79 19.74 46.73
N ALA A 56 -17.71 18.94 45.67
CA ALA A 56 -18.75 18.79 44.67
C ALA A 56 -18.86 17.30 44.32
N THR A 57 -19.76 16.62 45.03
CA THR A 57 -20.27 15.32 44.64
C THR A 57 -21.31 15.56 43.55
N THR A 58 -21.00 15.16 42.31
CA THR A 58 -22.02 14.98 41.29
C THR A 58 -21.89 13.56 40.76
N SER A 59 -22.94 12.80 41.01
CA SER A 59 -23.18 11.46 40.52
C SER A 59 -23.90 11.62 39.19
N GLU A 60 -23.27 11.20 38.09
CA GLU A 60 -23.94 11.07 36.79
C GLU A 60 -24.02 9.58 36.44
N GLU A 61 -25.13 9.02 36.88
CA GLU A 61 -26.02 8.12 36.14
C GLU A 61 -25.43 7.43 34.91
N ALA A 62 -25.18 6.12 35.04
CA ALA A 62 -24.92 5.23 33.93
C ALA A 62 -26.17 5.14 33.05
N THR A 63 -26.16 5.85 31.92
CA THR A 63 -27.14 5.69 30.85
C THR A 63 -26.94 4.32 30.21
N SER A 64 -27.89 3.44 30.50
CA SER A 64 -28.09 2.13 29.88
C SER A 64 -28.32 2.30 28.37
N SER A 65 -27.28 2.08 27.56
CA SER A 65 -27.42 1.90 26.12
C SER A 65 -27.99 0.51 25.83
N THR A 66 -29.26 0.45 25.44
CA THR A 66 -29.83 -0.71 24.75
C THR A 66 -29.18 -0.82 23.38
N GLU A 67 -28.27 -1.80 23.23
CA GLU A 67 -27.85 -2.31 21.93
C GLU A 67 -29.07 -2.92 21.23
N ASP A 68 -29.54 -2.23 20.19
CA ASP A 68 -30.46 -2.79 19.21
C ASP A 68 -29.63 -3.76 18.34
N ALA A 69 -29.58 -5.02 18.79
CA ALA A 69 -28.88 -6.10 18.14
C ALA A 69 -29.76 -6.73 17.04
N ASP A 70 -30.08 -5.98 15.98
CA ASP A 70 -30.57 -6.57 14.72
C ASP A 70 -30.54 -5.60 13.53
N ALA A 71 -29.43 -4.89 13.30
CA ALA A 71 -29.17 -4.28 12.00
C ALA A 71 -28.09 -5.10 11.29
N THR A 72 -28.48 -5.92 10.31
CA THR A 72 -27.52 -6.43 9.33
C THR A 72 -26.91 -5.21 8.64
N PRO A 73 -25.58 -4.99 8.66
CA PRO A 73 -25.00 -3.86 7.95
C PRO A 73 -25.31 -4.03 6.46
N THR A 74 -26.11 -3.12 5.90
CA THR A 74 -26.29 -2.98 4.47
C THR A 74 -24.97 -2.47 3.91
N ILE A 75 -24.12 -3.39 3.44
CA ILE A 75 -22.89 -3.03 2.75
C ILE A 75 -23.30 -2.37 1.43
N ASP A 76 -22.87 -1.12 1.23
CA ASP A 76 -23.05 -0.40 -0.02
C ASP A 76 -22.35 -1.19 -1.15
N PRO A 77 -23.03 -1.55 -2.24
CA PRO A 77 -22.40 -2.29 -3.35
C PRO A 77 -21.25 -1.52 -4.01
N ASN A 78 -21.17 -0.20 -3.82
CA ASN A 78 -20.11 0.65 -4.34
C ASN A 78 -18.96 0.87 -3.35
N TYR A 79 -19.09 0.35 -2.11
CA TYR A 79 -18.01 0.41 -1.14
C TYR A 79 -16.88 -0.55 -1.55
N GLN A 80 -15.67 -0.01 -1.64
CA GLN A 80 -14.47 -0.76 -1.91
C GLN A 80 -13.48 -0.60 -0.75
N PRO A 81 -13.08 -1.71 -0.09
CA PRO A 81 -12.08 -1.63 0.97
C PRO A 81 -10.72 -1.21 0.40
N LEU A 82 -9.88 -0.61 1.25
CA LEU A 82 -8.50 -0.22 0.95
C LEU A 82 -7.58 -1.45 0.82
N VAL A 83 -7.77 -2.21 -0.25
CA VAL A 83 -6.97 -3.37 -0.63
C VAL A 83 -6.65 -3.32 -2.12
N GLN A 84 -5.55 -3.97 -2.50
CA GLN A 84 -5.20 -4.20 -3.90
C GLN A 84 -6.02 -5.37 -4.46
N GLN A 85 -6.61 -5.18 -5.63
CA GLN A 85 -7.33 -6.20 -6.40
C GLN A 85 -6.38 -6.98 -7.34
N ASP A 86 -6.89 -8.09 -7.88
CA ASP A 86 -6.22 -8.82 -8.95
C ASP A 86 -6.17 -7.99 -10.25
N PRO A 87 -5.17 -8.21 -11.11
CA PRO A 87 -5.05 -7.49 -12.37
C PRO A 87 -6.17 -7.85 -13.35
N GLU A 88 -6.71 -6.83 -14.02
CA GLU A 88 -7.57 -6.97 -15.18
C GLU A 88 -6.73 -6.73 -16.45
N CYS A 89 -6.41 -7.81 -17.16
CA CYS A 89 -5.54 -7.73 -18.33
C CYS A 89 -6.29 -7.23 -19.56
N LEU A 90 -5.64 -6.37 -20.34
CA LEU A 90 -6.16 -5.95 -21.63
C LEU A 90 -6.12 -7.12 -22.62
N GLU A 91 -7.13 -7.19 -23.47
CA GLU A 91 -7.15 -8.15 -24.57
C GLU A 91 -6.02 -7.83 -25.56
N PRO A 92 -5.33 -8.84 -26.08
CA PRO A 92 -4.32 -8.63 -27.10
C PRO A 92 -4.95 -8.03 -28.35
N ALA A 93 -4.36 -6.95 -28.87
CA ALA A 93 -4.75 -6.40 -30.15
C ALA A 93 -4.39 -7.39 -31.29
N ASP A 94 -5.23 -7.46 -32.32
CA ASP A 94 -4.95 -8.25 -33.53
C ASP A 94 -3.72 -7.66 -34.26
N GLY A 95 -2.55 -8.28 -34.10
CA GLY A 95 -1.30 -7.83 -34.73
C GLY A 95 -0.07 -8.25 -33.93
N ASP A 96 1.08 -8.31 -34.60
CA ASP A 96 2.38 -8.43 -33.92
C ASP A 96 2.80 -7.03 -33.49
N HIS A 97 2.55 -6.68 -32.23
CA HIS A 97 3.03 -5.43 -31.67
C HIS A 97 4.54 -5.52 -31.39
N GLY A 98 5.25 -4.40 -31.49
CA GLY A 98 6.66 -4.34 -31.08
C GLY A 98 6.84 -4.94 -29.69
N ALA A 99 7.94 -5.66 -29.46
CA ALA A 99 8.21 -6.22 -28.14
C ALA A 99 8.33 -5.07 -27.13
N ILE A 100 7.39 -5.00 -26.20
CA ILE A 100 7.41 -4.02 -25.11
C ILE A 100 8.58 -4.36 -24.22
N ASP A 101 9.51 -3.41 -24.08
CA ASP A 101 10.76 -3.62 -23.37
C ASP A 101 10.53 -3.49 -21.85
N PRO A 102 10.79 -4.56 -21.07
CA PRO A 102 10.56 -4.53 -19.62
C PRO A 102 11.37 -3.48 -18.87
N GLY A 103 12.54 -3.09 -19.38
CA GLY A 103 13.39 -2.07 -18.78
C GLY A 103 12.82 -0.67 -19.01
N THR A 104 12.42 -0.37 -20.25
CA THR A 104 11.73 0.87 -20.60
C THR A 104 10.42 1.02 -19.80
N GLN A 105 9.67 -0.08 -19.64
CA GLN A 105 8.46 -0.07 -18.81
C GLN A 105 8.77 0.21 -17.32
N ASP A 106 9.95 -0.17 -16.83
CA ASP A 106 10.39 0.04 -15.44
C ASP A 106 10.69 1.51 -15.20
N ASP A 107 11.54 2.08 -16.07
CA ASP A 107 11.95 3.48 -16.01
C ASP A 107 10.72 4.40 -16.11
N TYR A 108 9.82 4.16 -17.07
CA TYR A 108 8.62 4.98 -17.25
C TYR A 108 7.56 4.77 -16.15
N ALA A 109 7.51 3.60 -15.51
CA ALA A 109 6.67 3.40 -14.33
C ALA A 109 7.16 4.23 -13.13
N GLU A 110 8.48 4.33 -12.94
CA GLU A 110 9.08 5.19 -11.92
C GLU A 110 8.81 6.67 -12.23
N ASP A 111 8.99 7.08 -13.49
CA ASP A 111 8.73 8.46 -13.92
C ASP A 111 7.28 8.86 -13.68
N PHE A 112 6.30 8.05 -14.08
CA PHE A 112 4.88 8.28 -13.78
C PHE A 112 4.63 8.42 -12.28
N SER A 113 5.19 7.50 -11.49
CA SER A 113 4.94 7.43 -10.03
C SER A 113 5.58 8.57 -9.24
N SER A 114 6.52 9.30 -9.87
CA SER A 114 7.17 10.46 -9.32
C SER A 114 6.46 11.78 -9.66
N GLN A 115 5.58 11.77 -10.67
CA GLN A 115 4.85 12.95 -11.12
C GLN A 115 3.63 13.19 -10.26
N GLU A 116 3.48 14.42 -9.75
CA GLU A 116 2.29 14.80 -9.01
C GLU A 116 1.11 14.97 -9.97
N PRO A 117 -0.05 14.38 -9.67
CA PRO A 117 -1.27 14.59 -10.44
C PRO A 117 -1.73 16.05 -10.46
N ASP A 118 -2.49 16.42 -11.50
CA ASP A 118 -3.24 17.66 -11.49
C ASP A 118 -4.25 17.62 -10.32
N GLY A 119 -4.18 18.61 -9.43
CA GLY A 119 -4.97 18.65 -8.19
C GLY A 119 -4.25 18.12 -6.95
N GLY A 120 -3.05 17.56 -7.12
CA GLY A 120 -2.19 17.08 -6.04
C GLY A 120 -2.28 15.58 -5.78
N TRP A 121 -1.57 15.11 -4.75
CA TRP A 121 -1.48 13.68 -4.43
C TRP A 121 -2.78 13.06 -3.91
N GLU A 122 -3.65 13.86 -3.27
CA GLU A 122 -4.92 13.40 -2.72
C GLU A 122 -5.99 13.41 -3.81
N ALA A 123 -6.17 12.28 -4.47
CA ALA A 123 -7.10 12.11 -5.57
C ALA A 123 -8.52 11.85 -5.07
N GLY A 124 -9.48 12.64 -5.54
CA GLY A 124 -10.91 12.35 -5.45
C GLY A 124 -11.47 11.85 -6.78
N ALA A 125 -12.81 11.85 -6.90
CA ALA A 125 -13.53 11.33 -8.06
C ALA A 125 -13.19 12.02 -9.41
N ASP A 126 -12.64 13.22 -9.38
CA ASP A 126 -12.27 14.01 -10.56
C ASP A 126 -10.82 13.82 -11.02
N ILE A 127 -10.05 12.97 -10.33
CA ILE A 127 -8.65 12.70 -10.67
C ILE A 127 -8.52 12.16 -12.11
N GLN A 128 -7.62 12.80 -12.86
CA GLN A 128 -7.13 12.30 -14.12
C GLN A 128 -5.63 12.58 -14.17
N HIS A 129 -4.83 11.53 -14.13
CA HIS A 129 -3.39 11.67 -14.32
C HIS A 129 -2.91 10.62 -15.32
N SER A 130 -2.26 11.10 -16.37
CA SER A 130 -1.79 10.28 -17.47
C SER A 130 -0.39 10.70 -17.89
N TYR A 131 0.45 9.71 -18.18
CA TYR A 131 1.78 9.88 -18.72
C TYR A 131 1.93 8.99 -19.95
N LYS A 132 2.58 9.49 -20.98
CA LYS A 132 2.76 8.77 -22.24
C LYS A 132 4.11 9.09 -22.85
N GLU A 133 4.84 8.05 -23.24
CA GLU A 133 6.08 8.14 -24.01
C GLU A 133 6.07 7.15 -25.17
N THR A 134 6.88 7.44 -26.19
CA THR A 134 7.09 6.53 -27.32
C THR A 134 8.55 6.13 -27.38
N SER A 135 8.81 4.83 -27.39
CA SER A 135 10.15 4.27 -27.53
C SER A 135 10.14 3.13 -28.54
N HIS A 136 11.04 3.19 -29.52
CA HIS A 136 11.19 2.15 -30.56
C HIS A 136 9.90 1.78 -31.31
N GLY A 137 9.00 2.74 -31.55
CA GLY A 137 7.73 2.53 -32.27
C GLY A 137 6.61 1.96 -31.39
N VAL A 138 6.85 1.83 -30.08
CA VAL A 138 5.88 1.41 -29.08
C VAL A 138 5.55 2.60 -28.18
N VAL A 139 4.27 2.81 -27.97
CA VAL A 139 3.72 3.75 -27.00
C VAL A 139 3.57 3.06 -25.64
N TYR A 140 4.05 3.73 -24.59
CA TYR A 140 3.89 3.34 -23.19
C TYR A 140 2.96 4.34 -22.53
N GLU A 141 1.71 3.94 -22.29
CA GLU A 141 0.70 4.79 -21.69
C GLU A 141 0.38 4.34 -20.25
N TYR A 142 0.43 5.30 -19.32
CA TYR A 142 0.18 5.12 -17.90
C TYR A 142 -0.96 6.04 -17.49
N LYS A 143 -1.93 5.52 -16.75
CA LYS A 143 -3.09 6.29 -16.28
C LYS A 143 -3.48 5.90 -14.87
N VAL A 144 -3.89 6.89 -14.09
CA VAL A 144 -4.66 6.67 -12.85
C VAL A 144 -5.95 7.47 -12.88
N ASN A 145 -7.03 6.80 -12.51
CA ASN A 145 -8.37 7.39 -12.38
C ASN A 145 -9.07 6.85 -11.14
N TRP A 146 -10.07 7.58 -10.67
CA TRP A 146 -11.02 7.06 -9.70
C TRP A 146 -11.97 6.07 -10.39
N ALA A 147 -12.25 4.94 -9.75
CA ALA A 147 -13.22 3.96 -10.23
C ALA A 147 -14.62 4.57 -10.20
N GLN A 148 -15.39 4.36 -11.27
CA GLN A 148 -16.72 4.96 -11.39
C GLN A 148 -17.61 4.57 -10.20
N ASP A 149 -18.27 5.57 -9.62
CA ASP A 149 -19.18 5.44 -8.48
C ASP A 149 -18.55 4.81 -7.23
N CYS A 150 -17.22 4.67 -7.16
CA CYS A 150 -16.54 4.00 -6.04
C CYS A 150 -16.53 4.86 -4.77
N ILE A 151 -16.80 4.20 -3.65
CA ILE A 151 -16.77 4.76 -2.29
C ILE A 151 -15.72 3.98 -1.51
N THR A 152 -14.90 4.66 -0.71
CA THR A 152 -13.91 4.02 0.17
C THR A 152 -13.94 4.67 1.55
N ASP A 153 -13.03 4.29 2.43
CA ASP A 153 -12.81 4.95 3.71
C ASP A 153 -12.24 6.36 3.48
N GLY A 154 -13.12 7.33 3.20
CA GLY A 154 -12.78 8.72 2.91
C GLY A 154 -13.15 9.16 1.48
N ASP A 155 -13.08 10.47 1.24
CA ASP A 155 -13.40 11.07 -0.06
C ASP A 155 -12.20 11.17 -1.01
N THR A 156 -10.98 10.87 -0.52
CA THR A 156 -9.73 10.93 -1.29
C THR A 156 -8.81 9.75 -0.98
N GLN A 157 -7.89 9.46 -1.90
CA GLN A 157 -6.76 8.56 -1.69
C GLN A 157 -5.47 9.16 -2.25
N ASP A 158 -4.36 8.91 -1.57
CA ASP A 158 -3.03 9.29 -2.05
C ASP A 158 -2.67 8.47 -3.30
N VAL A 159 -2.40 9.14 -4.43
CA VAL A 159 -2.06 8.49 -5.70
C VAL A 159 -0.73 7.75 -5.64
N ARG A 160 0.23 8.21 -4.85
CA ARG A 160 1.54 7.55 -4.69
C ARG A 160 1.43 6.33 -3.78
N TRP A 161 0.57 6.42 -2.76
CA TRP A 161 0.37 5.43 -1.71
C TRP A 161 -1.13 5.11 -1.53
N PRO A 162 -1.76 4.41 -2.49
CA PRO A 162 -3.21 4.23 -2.51
C PRO A 162 -3.77 3.49 -1.30
N LEU A 163 -2.94 2.67 -0.65
CA LEU A 163 -3.30 1.93 0.57
C LEU A 163 -2.63 2.50 1.84
N GLY A 164 -2.05 3.71 1.76
CA GLY A 164 -1.37 4.42 2.84
C GLY A 164 0.16 4.33 2.81
N GLN A 165 0.82 5.33 3.42
CA GLN A 165 2.27 5.59 3.37
C GLN A 165 3.20 4.50 3.96
N ALA A 166 2.66 3.48 4.64
CA ALA A 166 3.45 2.42 5.26
C ALA A 166 3.41 1.08 4.49
N GLY A 167 2.77 1.04 3.32
CA GLY A 167 2.56 -0.18 2.54
C GLY A 167 3.56 -0.40 1.40
N ASP A 168 3.70 -1.66 0.99
CA ASP A 168 4.47 -2.06 -0.20
C ASP A 168 3.72 -1.74 -1.52
N VAL A 169 2.44 -1.36 -1.43
CA VAL A 169 1.58 -1.03 -2.57
C VAL A 169 1.70 0.45 -2.89
N THR A 170 2.49 0.73 -3.92
CA THR A 170 2.76 2.06 -4.46
C THR A 170 2.24 2.20 -5.89
N ALA A 171 2.09 3.44 -6.38
CA ALA A 171 1.82 3.69 -7.80
C ALA A 171 2.77 2.90 -8.72
N TYR A 172 4.07 2.91 -8.40
CA TYR A 172 5.10 2.20 -9.15
C TYR A 172 4.82 0.68 -9.15
N SER A 173 4.59 0.11 -7.97
CA SER A 173 4.35 -1.33 -7.84
C SER A 173 3.09 -1.78 -8.59
N LEU A 174 2.06 -0.93 -8.67
CA LEU A 174 0.82 -1.19 -9.37
C LEU A 174 1.01 -1.12 -10.89
N MET A 175 1.76 -0.12 -11.38
CA MET A 175 2.12 -0.01 -12.79
C MET A 175 3.03 -1.14 -13.28
N ARG A 176 4.01 -1.53 -12.46
CA ARG A 176 4.82 -2.73 -12.72
C ARG A 176 3.96 -3.99 -12.68
N GLY A 177 3.08 -4.11 -11.69
CA GLY A 177 2.18 -5.25 -11.57
C GLY A 177 1.23 -5.40 -12.75
N ALA A 178 0.67 -4.29 -13.26
CA ALA A 178 -0.22 -4.28 -14.41
C ALA A 178 0.47 -4.79 -15.69
N PHE A 179 1.78 -4.59 -15.80
CA PHE A 179 2.60 -5.15 -16.87
C PHE A 179 3.00 -6.61 -16.60
N GLU A 180 3.65 -6.88 -15.47
CA GLU A 180 4.30 -8.18 -15.21
C GLU A 180 3.32 -9.32 -14.95
N LYS A 181 2.13 -9.02 -14.42
CA LYS A 181 1.12 -10.04 -14.09
C LYS A 181 0.22 -10.37 -15.29
N CYS A 182 0.27 -9.59 -16.36
CA CYS A 182 -0.48 -9.82 -17.58
C CYS A 182 0.39 -10.49 -18.64
N ASN A 183 0.09 -11.76 -18.93
CA ASN A 183 0.80 -12.54 -19.95
C ASN A 183 0.18 -12.34 -21.34
N ASN A 184 0.12 -11.09 -21.81
CA ASN A 184 -0.53 -10.68 -23.06
C ASN A 184 0.43 -9.96 -24.01
N GLY A 185 1.66 -10.47 -24.13
CA GLY A 185 2.67 -9.88 -25.04
C GLY A 185 3.25 -8.55 -24.55
N GLY A 186 2.92 -8.14 -23.33
CA GLY A 186 3.41 -6.92 -22.70
C GLY A 186 2.43 -5.75 -22.75
N ILE A 187 1.26 -5.90 -23.38
CA ILE A 187 0.24 -4.84 -23.49
C ILE A 187 -0.16 -4.32 -22.11
N GLY A 188 -0.22 -5.22 -21.11
CA GLY A 188 -0.50 -4.85 -19.73
C GLY A 188 -1.97 -4.95 -19.37
N GLY A 189 -2.43 -4.04 -18.52
CA GLY A 189 -3.69 -4.19 -17.81
C GLY A 189 -3.93 -3.07 -16.84
N SER A 190 -4.89 -3.29 -15.95
CA SER A 190 -5.15 -2.41 -14.82
C SER A 190 -5.08 -3.18 -13.50
N ILE A 191 -4.74 -2.45 -12.43
CA ILE A 191 -4.86 -2.93 -11.05
C ILE A 191 -5.56 -1.84 -10.24
N GLN A 192 -6.61 -2.23 -9.51
CA GLN A 192 -7.33 -1.34 -8.60
C GLN A 192 -6.80 -1.47 -7.16
N ALA A 193 -6.64 -0.34 -6.47
CA ALA A 193 -6.25 -0.25 -5.07
C ALA A 193 -7.17 0.73 -4.33
N GLY A 194 -8.12 0.21 -3.55
CA GLY A 194 -9.28 0.99 -3.11
C GLY A 194 -10.08 1.47 -4.32
N CYS A 195 -10.31 2.77 -4.46
CA CYS A 195 -10.97 3.40 -5.60
C CYS A 195 -10.03 3.90 -6.69
N LEU A 196 -8.70 3.82 -6.53
CA LEU A 196 -7.77 4.21 -7.58
C LEU A 196 -7.47 3.04 -8.53
N VAL A 197 -7.63 3.25 -9.83
CA VAL A 197 -7.36 2.27 -10.88
C VAL A 197 -6.11 2.71 -11.64
N TYR A 198 -5.05 1.89 -11.57
CA TYR A 198 -3.78 2.13 -12.25
C TYR A 198 -3.74 1.29 -13.50
N THR A 199 -3.63 1.92 -14.66
CA THR A 199 -3.64 1.26 -15.96
C THR A 199 -2.33 1.49 -16.67
N PHE A 200 -1.71 0.40 -17.12
CA PHE A 200 -0.62 0.43 -18.09
C PHE A 200 -1.12 -0.19 -19.40
N ASN A 201 -0.90 0.52 -20.51
CA ASN A 201 -1.26 0.08 -21.85
C ASN A 201 -0.10 0.32 -22.81
N GLY A 202 0.50 -0.75 -23.30
CA GLY A 202 1.49 -0.73 -24.36
C GLY A 202 0.89 -1.07 -25.72
N TYR A 203 1.13 -0.24 -26.73
CA TYR A 203 0.60 -0.44 -28.09
C TYR A 203 1.52 0.19 -29.14
N ASP A 204 1.40 -0.23 -30.40
CA ASP A 204 2.16 0.37 -31.51
C ASP A 204 1.66 1.80 -31.81
N GLU A 205 2.57 2.67 -32.26
CA GLU A 205 2.24 4.06 -32.66
C GLU A 205 1.30 4.17 -33.87
#